data_AF-A0A9W6U9D2-F1
#
_entry.id   AF-A0A9W6U9D2-F1
#
_cell.length_a   1.000
_cell.length_b   1.000
_cell.length_c   1.000
_cell.angle_alpha   90.00
_cell.angle_beta   90.00
_cell.angle_gamma   90.00
#
_symmetry.space_group_name_H-M   'P 1'
#
loop_
_entity.id
_entity.type
_entity.pdbx_description
1 polymer ?
#
loop_
_entity_poly.entity_id
_entity_poly.type
_entity_poly.pdbx_seq_one_letter_code
_entity_poly.pdbx_strand_id
1 'polypeptide(L)'
;MDAPKKVIPVAQLSCISTVFVTGVMVVFVTVSLAPGMAKIPYKEIPFNLGFTQFLKISDEYAALLSLPGAFATAFGFMWAYGILIAALSTSRLLLPFCAKTTKESNTPYYSLLIGSAWSYAFCLLVYVAPPVGDSFTGLCMLSASMSYSGQCIGYIALKRNYRNIKSSEFQSPFGIAGAFCSLLIWLLMAISLLTIHDDGGKDAIGFGMVVVLFTVFTLATLANAKRFSPQENKIMLAAHVTKFNIKKGRQPTTTTPQE
;
A
#
# COMPACT_ATOMS: atom_id res chain seq x y z
N MET A 1 24.12 8.50 0.72
CA MET A 1 23.79 7.05 0.65
C MET A 1 24.52 6.47 -0.54
N ASP A 2 25.65 5.82 -0.30
CA ASP A 2 26.41 5.15 -1.35
C ASP A 2 25.59 3.94 -1.85
N ALA A 3 25.27 3.92 -3.14
CA ALA A 3 24.48 2.89 -3.82
C ALA A 3 23.07 2.59 -3.21
N PRO A 4 22.09 3.52 -3.34
CA PRO A 4 20.72 3.32 -2.81
C PRO A 4 20.05 2.05 -3.36
N LYS A 5 20.38 1.62 -4.57
CA LYS A 5 19.87 0.41 -5.21
C LYS A 5 20.24 -0.88 -4.47
N LYS A 6 21.35 -0.89 -3.72
CA LYS A 6 21.82 -2.04 -2.94
C LYS A 6 21.39 -1.96 -1.48
N VAL A 7 21.44 -0.76 -0.90
CA VAL A 7 21.17 -0.56 0.53
C VAL A 7 19.68 -0.68 0.84
N ILE A 8 18.81 -0.09 0.00
CA ILE A 8 17.36 -0.05 0.27
C ILE A 8 16.74 -1.46 0.35
N PRO A 9 16.99 -2.38 -0.61
CA PRO A 9 16.37 -3.70 -0.54
C PRO A 9 16.87 -4.55 0.65
N VAL A 10 18.14 -4.42 1.00
CA VAL A 10 18.73 -5.10 2.16
C VAL A 10 18.12 -4.57 3.46
N ALA A 11 17.97 -3.25 3.58
CA ALA A 11 17.31 -2.62 4.73
C ALA A 11 15.81 -2.98 4.83
N GLN A 12 15.12 -3.14 3.69
CA GLN A 12 13.74 -3.62 3.68
C GLN A 12 13.63 -5.08 4.16
N LEU A 13 14.53 -5.96 3.71
CA LEU A 13 14.56 -7.35 4.17
C LEU A 13 14.89 -7.46 5.67
N SER A 14 15.84 -6.68 6.16
CA SER A 14 16.16 -6.68 7.59
C SER A 14 14.97 -6.18 8.41
N CYS A 15 14.30 -5.11 7.96
CA CYS A 15 13.10 -4.60 8.60
C CYS A 15 11.98 -5.65 8.65
N ILE A 16 11.68 -6.32 7.53
CA ILE A 16 10.69 -7.41 7.48
C ILE A 16 11.04 -8.53 8.46
N SER A 17 12.30 -8.94 8.48
CA SER A 17 12.78 -9.99 9.40
C SER A 17 12.63 -9.58 10.86
N THR A 18 13.00 -8.35 11.21
CA THR A 18 12.83 -7.84 12.59
C THR A 18 11.37 -7.79 12.99
N VAL A 19 10.49 -7.26 12.12
CA VAL A 19 9.05 -7.17 12.38
C VAL A 19 8.44 -8.56 12.58
N PHE A 20 8.84 -9.53 11.75
CA PHE A 20 8.38 -10.91 11.86
C PHE A 20 8.78 -11.53 13.21
N VAL A 21 10.06 -11.44 13.58
CA VAL A 21 10.57 -12.00 14.84
C VAL A 21 9.90 -11.31 16.03
N THR A 22 9.83 -9.98 16.04
CA THR A 22 9.16 -9.25 17.12
C THR A 22 7.67 -9.57 17.19
N GLY A 23 6.99 -9.74 16.04
CA GLY A 23 5.58 -10.10 15.99
C GLY A 23 5.30 -11.47 16.62
N VAL A 24 6.10 -12.48 16.27
CA VAL A 24 6.01 -13.82 16.88
C VAL A 24 6.26 -13.75 18.38
N MET A 25 7.24 -12.97 18.83
CA MET A 25 7.52 -12.78 20.25
C MET A 25 6.36 -12.11 20.98
N VAL A 26 5.74 -11.08 20.38
CA VAL A 26 4.56 -10.43 20.97
C VAL A 26 3.40 -11.43 21.11
N VAL A 27 3.11 -12.23 20.09
CA VAL A 27 2.07 -13.27 20.18
C VAL A 27 2.38 -14.27 21.30
N PHE A 28 3.62 -14.74 21.39
CA PHE A 28 4.03 -15.68 22.43
C PHE A 28 3.87 -15.11 23.84
N VAL A 29 4.32 -13.86 24.06
CA VAL A 29 4.12 -13.15 25.33
C VAL A 29 2.64 -12.98 25.63
N THR A 30 1.84 -12.64 24.61
CA THR A 30 0.41 -12.38 24.73
C THR A 30 -0.37 -13.63 25.16
N VAL A 31 -0.03 -14.81 24.62
CA VAL A 31 -0.63 -16.09 25.01
C VAL A 31 -0.17 -16.54 26.40
N SER A 32 1.05 -16.16 26.81
CA SER A 32 1.64 -16.58 28.09
C SER A 32 1.15 -15.78 29.30
N LEU A 33 0.52 -14.61 29.10
CA LEU A 33 -0.04 -13.79 30.19
C LEU A 33 -1.54 -14.08 30.37
N ALA A 34 -1.99 -14.36 31.60
CA ALA A 34 -3.42 -14.37 31.95
C ALA A 34 -3.97 -12.93 31.93
N PRO A 35 -5.15 -12.62 31.35
CA PRO A 35 -6.27 -13.49 30.93
C PRO A 35 -6.19 -14.06 29.50
N GLY A 36 -5.03 -13.99 28.83
CA GLY A 36 -4.80 -14.58 27.51
C GLY A 36 -5.67 -14.00 26.39
N MET A 37 -5.85 -14.75 25.30
CA MET A 37 -6.60 -14.36 24.10
C MET A 37 -8.09 -14.06 24.32
N ALA A 38 -8.65 -14.35 25.50
CA ALA A 38 -10.09 -14.23 25.77
C ALA A 38 -10.58 -12.79 25.98
N LYS A 39 -9.72 -11.87 26.42
CA LYS A 39 -10.10 -10.47 26.73
C LYS A 39 -9.39 -9.42 25.88
N ILE A 40 -8.40 -9.84 25.09
CA ILE A 40 -7.58 -8.95 24.26
C ILE A 40 -8.32 -8.40 23.04
N PRO A 41 -9.15 -9.21 22.32
CA PRO A 41 -9.85 -8.72 21.13
C PRO A 41 -10.84 -7.58 21.42
N TYR A 42 -11.30 -7.44 22.66
CA TYR A 42 -12.32 -6.48 23.08
C TYR A 42 -11.75 -5.19 23.70
N LYS A 43 -10.42 -5.04 23.75
CA LYS A 43 -9.76 -3.85 24.31
C LYS A 43 -9.27 -2.96 23.17
N GLU A 44 -9.59 -1.67 23.25
CA GLU A 44 -9.17 -0.67 22.24
C GLU A 44 -7.65 -0.51 22.17
N ILE A 45 -6.95 -0.70 23.29
CA ILE A 45 -5.48 -0.65 23.36
C ILE A 45 -4.98 -2.01 23.87
N PRO A 46 -4.60 -2.94 22.97
CA PRO A 46 -4.23 -4.30 23.36
C PRO A 46 -2.99 -4.34 24.27
N PHE A 47 -2.09 -3.36 24.15
CA PHE A 47 -0.87 -3.27 24.97
C PHE A 47 -1.12 -2.87 26.44
N ASN A 48 -2.23 -2.21 26.76
CA ASN A 48 -2.52 -1.78 28.14
C ASN A 48 -2.58 -2.95 29.11
N LEU A 49 -3.09 -4.09 28.66
CA LEU A 49 -3.13 -5.31 29.47
C LEU A 49 -1.74 -5.79 29.89
N GLY A 50 -0.77 -5.76 28.96
CA GLY A 50 0.62 -6.12 29.27
C GLY A 50 1.29 -5.12 30.21
N PHE A 51 1.10 -3.83 29.99
CA PHE A 51 1.73 -2.77 30.79
C PHE A 51 1.16 -2.67 32.20
N THR A 52 -0.15 -2.81 32.38
CA THR A 52 -0.77 -2.82 33.72
C THR A 52 -0.32 -4.01 34.55
N GLN A 53 -0.15 -5.19 33.94
CA GLN A 53 0.33 -6.38 34.64
C GLN A 53 1.83 -6.33 34.97
N PHE A 54 2.66 -5.78 34.07
CA PHE A 54 4.11 -5.67 34.27
C PHE A 54 4.49 -4.54 35.25
N LEU A 55 3.89 -3.35 35.10
CA LEU A 55 4.24 -2.17 35.87
C LEU A 55 3.33 -1.94 37.09
N LYS A 56 2.24 -2.72 37.25
CA LYS A 56 1.21 -2.54 38.30
C LYS A 56 0.64 -1.11 38.36
N ILE A 57 0.53 -0.47 37.20
CA ILE A 57 -0.02 0.88 37.03
C ILE A 57 -1.49 0.84 36.58
N SER A 58 -2.20 1.97 36.71
CA SER A 58 -3.55 2.14 36.17
C SER A 58 -3.57 2.17 34.64
N ASP A 59 -4.70 1.79 34.03
CA ASP A 59 -4.92 1.72 32.57
C ASP A 59 -4.62 3.05 31.85
N GLU A 60 -4.90 4.19 32.49
CA GLU A 60 -4.66 5.52 31.91
C GLU A 60 -3.17 5.80 31.71
N TYR A 61 -2.33 5.47 32.69
CA TYR A 61 -0.88 5.66 32.60
C TYR A 61 -0.23 4.63 31.66
N ALA A 62 -0.81 3.43 31.56
CA ALA A 62 -0.39 2.44 30.58
C ALA A 62 -0.63 2.92 29.14
N ALA A 63 -1.76 3.60 28.89
CA ALA A 63 -2.06 4.15 27.56
C ALA A 63 -1.02 5.19 27.11
N LEU A 64 -0.52 6.00 28.03
CA LEU A 64 0.52 7.01 27.75
C LEU A 64 1.81 6.38 27.22
N LEU A 65 2.14 5.15 27.62
CA LEU A 65 3.33 4.43 27.14
C LEU A 65 3.20 3.99 25.67
N SER A 66 1.99 3.80 25.17
CA SER A 66 1.72 3.46 23.77
C SER A 66 1.67 4.68 22.85
N LEU A 67 1.48 5.89 23.39
CA LEU A 67 1.35 7.12 22.59
C LEU A 67 2.57 7.41 21.69
N PRO A 68 3.83 7.33 22.15
CA PRO A 68 4.98 7.63 21.29
C PRO A 68 5.01 6.75 20.04
N GLY A 69 4.66 5.47 20.18
CA GLY A 69 4.57 4.53 19.05
C GLY A 69 3.43 4.87 18.09
N ALA A 70 2.26 5.26 18.62
CA ALA A 70 1.13 5.70 17.81
C ALA A 70 1.45 6.97 17.02
N PHE A 71 2.07 7.98 17.65
CA PHE A 71 2.50 9.22 16.99
C PHE A 71 3.54 8.94 15.90
N ALA A 72 4.58 8.15 16.20
CA ALA A 72 5.59 7.80 15.21
C ALA A 72 4.97 7.11 13.99
N THR A 73 4.01 6.21 14.20
CA THR A 73 3.28 5.52 13.13
C THR A 73 2.43 6.48 12.30
N ALA A 74 1.71 7.40 12.95
CA ALA A 74 0.89 8.41 12.28
C ALA A 74 1.74 9.30 11.35
N PHE A 75 2.89 9.80 11.83
CA PHE A 75 3.82 10.58 11.01
C PHE A 75 4.44 9.76 9.86
N GLY A 76 4.75 8.49 10.11
CA GLY A 76 5.23 7.58 9.07
C GLY A 76 4.22 7.39 7.93
N PHE A 77 2.96 7.12 8.27
CA PHE A 77 1.89 7.02 7.27
C PHE A 77 1.61 8.35 6.58
N MET A 78 1.68 9.46 7.32
CA MET A 78 1.57 10.80 6.77
C MET A 78 2.55 11.06 5.63
N TRP A 79 3.81 10.76 5.88
CA TRP A 79 4.84 10.87 4.87
C TRP A 79 4.59 9.94 3.67
N ALA A 80 4.24 8.67 3.94
CA ALA A 80 4.02 7.66 2.91
C ALA A 80 2.87 8.02 1.96
N TYR A 81 1.69 8.38 2.48
CA TYR A 81 0.57 8.79 1.62
C TYR A 81 0.87 10.10 0.90
N GLY A 82 1.63 11.03 1.52
CA GLY A 82 1.97 12.30 0.90
C GLY A 82 2.80 12.12 -0.38
N ILE A 83 3.78 11.22 -0.35
CA ILE A 83 4.57 10.85 -1.54
C ILE A 83 3.69 10.13 -2.57
N LEU A 84 2.79 9.25 -2.14
CA LEU A 84 1.92 8.50 -3.04
C LEU A 84 0.95 9.41 -3.80
N ILE A 85 0.30 10.35 -3.11
CA ILE A 85 -0.59 11.35 -3.72
C ILE A 85 0.20 12.25 -4.69
N ALA A 86 1.40 12.68 -4.31
CA ALA A 86 2.26 13.49 -5.16
C ALA A 86 2.68 12.74 -6.45
N ALA A 87 3.00 11.45 -6.33
CA ALA A 87 3.33 10.60 -7.46
C ALA A 87 2.13 10.44 -8.41
N LEU A 88 0.94 10.16 -7.88
CA LEU A 88 -0.30 10.05 -8.66
C LEU A 88 -0.66 11.36 -9.38
N SER A 89 -0.46 12.51 -8.72
CA SER A 89 -0.67 13.83 -9.31
C SER A 89 0.34 14.13 -10.43
N THR A 90 1.60 13.71 -10.27
CA THR A 90 2.64 13.83 -11.32
C THR A 90 2.31 13.02 -12.56
N SER A 91 1.69 11.85 -12.40
CA SER A 91 1.19 11.02 -13.50
C SER A 91 -0.06 11.60 -14.19
N ARG A 92 -0.63 12.71 -13.70
CA ARG A 92 -1.91 13.30 -14.15
C ARG A 92 -3.14 12.42 -13.90
N LEU A 93 -3.02 11.45 -13.00
CA LEU A 93 -4.14 10.60 -12.57
C LEU A 93 -4.96 11.27 -11.45
N LEU A 94 -4.39 12.28 -10.79
CA LEU A 94 -5.05 13.15 -9.80
C LEU A 94 -4.96 14.64 -10.19
N LEU A 95 -5.65 15.49 -9.43
CA LEU A 95 -5.63 16.96 -9.55
C LEU A 95 -4.18 17.48 -9.64
N PRO A 96 -3.83 18.29 -10.66
CA PRO A 96 -2.45 18.73 -10.92
C PRO A 96 -1.89 19.67 -9.84
N PHE A 97 -2.75 20.20 -8.97
CA PHE A 97 -2.36 21.06 -7.86
C PHE A 97 -1.54 20.31 -6.80
N CYS A 98 -1.80 19.01 -6.59
CA CYS A 98 -1.09 18.19 -5.61
C CYS A 98 0.35 17.84 -6.01
N ALA A 99 0.72 18.01 -7.29
CA ALA A 99 2.06 17.77 -7.81
C ALA A 99 3.04 18.90 -7.48
N LYS A 100 2.56 20.04 -6.96
CA LYS A 100 3.44 21.15 -6.57
C LYS A 100 4.23 20.76 -5.32
N THR A 101 5.52 20.53 -5.51
CA THR A 101 6.50 20.37 -4.43
C THR A 101 7.15 21.72 -4.10
N THR A 102 7.49 21.92 -2.82
CA THR A 102 8.22 23.13 -2.37
C THR A 102 9.63 23.14 -2.93
N LYS A 103 10.11 24.30 -3.42
CA LYS A 103 11.40 24.45 -4.12
C LYS A 103 12.62 24.09 -3.26
N GLU A 104 12.57 24.29 -1.95
CA GLU A 104 13.74 24.09 -1.06
C GLU A 104 13.87 22.66 -0.53
N SER A 105 12.77 22.01 -0.18
CA SER A 105 12.78 20.69 0.48
C SER A 105 12.24 19.55 -0.40
N ASN A 106 11.77 19.84 -1.62
CA ASN A 106 11.04 18.90 -2.49
C ASN A 106 9.87 18.17 -1.80
N THR A 107 9.37 18.75 -0.70
CA THR A 107 8.31 18.13 0.09
C THR A 107 6.96 18.42 -0.55
N PRO A 108 6.09 17.41 -0.76
CA PRO A 108 4.78 17.61 -1.35
C PRO A 108 3.78 18.16 -0.32
N TYR A 109 3.90 19.45 0.01
CA TYR A 109 3.12 20.11 1.07
C TYR A 109 1.61 20.00 0.85
N TYR A 110 1.12 20.27 -0.36
CA TYR A 110 -0.31 20.19 -0.66
C TYR A 110 -0.85 18.76 -0.56
N SER A 111 -0.06 17.75 -0.94
CA SER A 111 -0.45 16.34 -0.82
C SER A 111 -0.57 15.91 0.65
N LEU A 112 0.36 16.38 1.50
CA LEU A 112 0.31 16.13 2.94
C LEU A 112 -0.91 16.78 3.59
N LEU A 113 -1.20 18.04 3.24
CA LEU A 113 -2.31 18.80 3.82
C LEU A 113 -3.67 18.22 3.40
N ILE A 114 -3.83 17.85 2.13
CA ILE A 114 -5.07 17.23 1.63
C ILE A 114 -5.27 15.84 2.27
N GLY A 115 -4.21 15.02 2.33
CA GLY A 115 -4.28 13.73 2.99
C GLY A 115 -4.62 13.85 4.47
N SER A 116 -4.02 14.81 5.19
CA SER A 116 -4.31 15.07 6.61
C SER A 116 -5.74 15.56 6.83
N ALA A 117 -6.22 16.48 5.99
CA ALA A 117 -7.59 16.99 6.06
C ALA A 117 -8.61 15.86 5.82
N TRP A 118 -8.31 14.97 4.87
CA TRP A 118 -9.14 13.80 4.57
C TRP A 118 -9.14 12.77 5.71
N SER A 119 -7.97 12.47 6.28
CA SER A 119 -7.86 11.61 7.46
C SER A 119 -8.62 12.18 8.66
N TYR A 120 -8.51 13.50 8.91
CA TYR A 120 -9.24 14.16 9.98
C TYR A 120 -10.75 14.16 9.76
N ALA A 121 -11.21 14.36 8.51
CA ALA A 121 -12.62 14.26 8.16
C ALA A 121 -13.17 12.84 8.44
N PHE A 122 -12.39 11.79 8.17
CA PHE A 122 -12.78 10.43 8.55
C PHE A 122 -12.83 10.23 10.06
N CYS A 123 -11.88 10.78 10.82
CA CYS A 123 -11.94 10.74 12.28
C CYS A 123 -13.20 11.43 12.81
N LEU A 124 -13.58 12.58 12.26
CA LEU A 124 -14.83 13.26 12.63
C LEU A 124 -16.06 12.44 12.23
N LEU A 125 -16.04 11.78 11.08
CA LEU A 125 -17.14 10.93 10.63
C LEU A 125 -17.35 9.75 11.59
N VAL A 126 -16.28 9.06 11.97
CA VAL A 126 -16.34 7.96 12.96
C VAL A 126 -16.81 8.46 14.32
N TYR A 127 -16.38 9.66 14.73
CA TYR A 127 -16.83 10.28 15.98
C TYR A 127 -18.33 10.60 15.99
N VAL A 128 -18.88 11.12 14.90
CA VAL A 128 -20.31 11.48 14.79
C VAL A 128 -21.19 10.26 14.52
N ALA A 129 -20.67 9.26 13.80
CA ALA A 129 -21.38 8.03 13.47
C ALA A 129 -20.59 6.79 13.94
N PRO A 130 -20.69 6.44 15.24
CA PRO A 130 -20.04 5.26 15.81
C PRO A 130 -20.29 3.94 15.05
N PRO A 131 -21.48 3.67 14.48
CA PRO A 131 -21.71 2.45 13.70
C PRO A 131 -20.84 2.31 12.45
N VAL A 132 -20.27 3.41 11.95
CA VAL A 132 -19.31 3.38 10.82
C VAL A 132 -17.94 2.94 11.30
N GLY A 133 -17.58 3.22 12.56
CA GLY A 133 -16.31 2.83 13.17
C GLY A 133 -16.13 1.32 13.24
N ASP A 134 -17.20 0.57 13.55
CA ASP A 134 -17.18 -0.89 13.64
C ASP A 134 -16.76 -1.52 12.30
N SER A 135 -17.37 -1.07 11.20
CA SER A 135 -17.08 -1.54 9.83
C SER A 135 -15.85 -0.89 9.18
N PHE A 136 -15.28 0.15 9.80
CA PHE A 136 -14.15 0.90 9.23
C PHE A 136 -12.90 0.03 9.09
N THR A 137 -12.66 -0.84 10.07
CA THR A 137 -11.49 -1.74 10.07
C THR A 137 -11.55 -2.71 8.89
N GLY A 138 -12.69 -3.35 8.65
CA GLY A 138 -12.87 -4.27 7.53
C GLY A 138 -12.78 -3.56 6.18
N LEU A 139 -13.35 -2.36 6.05
CA LEU A 139 -13.19 -1.49 4.88
C LEU A 139 -11.71 -1.20 4.57
N CYS A 140 -10.93 -0.82 5.58
CA CYS A 140 -9.50 -0.56 5.43
C CYS A 140 -8.73 -1.83 5.02
N MET A 141 -9.05 -2.98 5.62
CA MET A 141 -8.42 -4.26 5.27
C MET A 141 -8.75 -4.71 3.85
N LEU A 142 -10.01 -4.56 3.40
CA LEU A 142 -10.41 -4.83 2.02
C LEU A 142 -9.67 -3.90 1.04
N SER A 143 -9.59 -2.60 1.34
CA SER A 143 -8.84 -1.63 0.53
C SER A 143 -7.35 -1.95 0.45
N ALA A 144 -6.74 -2.39 1.56
CA ALA A 144 -5.36 -2.83 1.61
C ALA A 144 -5.16 -4.09 0.75
N SER A 145 -6.03 -5.09 0.88
CA SER A 145 -5.94 -6.33 0.11
C SER A 145 -6.01 -6.10 -1.40
N MET A 146 -6.89 -5.20 -1.87
CA MET A 146 -6.96 -4.79 -3.28
C MET A 146 -5.65 -4.14 -3.73
N SER A 147 -5.12 -3.22 -2.92
CA SER A 147 -3.89 -2.48 -3.24
C SER A 147 -2.65 -3.38 -3.31
N TYR A 148 -2.49 -4.31 -2.36
CA TYR A 148 -1.37 -5.25 -2.37
C TYR A 148 -1.50 -6.32 -3.45
N SER A 149 -2.72 -6.77 -3.75
CA SER A 149 -2.98 -7.65 -4.90
C SER A 149 -2.60 -6.97 -6.21
N GLY A 150 -2.96 -5.69 -6.38
CA GLY A 150 -2.56 -4.88 -7.53
C GLY A 150 -1.05 -4.75 -7.69
N GLN A 151 -0.32 -4.54 -6.58
CA GLN A 151 1.15 -4.51 -6.59
C GLN A 151 1.76 -5.87 -7.01
N CYS A 152 1.20 -6.98 -6.53
CA CYS A 152 1.65 -8.32 -6.91
C CYS A 152 1.40 -8.60 -8.40
N ILE A 153 0.20 -8.28 -8.90
CA ILE A 153 -0.16 -8.43 -10.31
C ILE A 153 0.74 -7.55 -11.19
N GLY A 154 0.98 -6.30 -10.78
CA GLY A 154 1.88 -5.38 -11.48
C GLY A 154 3.30 -5.92 -11.58
N TYR A 155 3.83 -6.49 -10.49
CA TYR A 155 5.14 -7.14 -10.48
C TYR A 155 5.20 -8.34 -11.44
N ILE A 156 4.19 -9.23 -11.39
CA ILE A 156 4.12 -10.41 -12.26
C ILE A 156 4.01 -10.00 -13.73
N ALA A 157 3.14 -9.04 -14.05
CA ALA A 157 2.94 -8.53 -15.40
C ALA A 157 4.23 -7.90 -15.96
N LEU A 158 4.92 -7.09 -15.15
CA LEU A 158 6.20 -6.50 -15.54
C LEU A 158 7.25 -7.58 -15.83
N LYS A 159 7.39 -8.57 -14.94
CA LYS A 159 8.40 -9.63 -15.08
C LYS A 159 8.11 -10.59 -16.24
N ARG A 160 6.83 -10.81 -16.57
CA ARG A 160 6.40 -11.62 -17.71
C ARG A 160 6.55 -10.90 -19.05
N ASN A 161 6.14 -9.62 -19.12
CA ASN A 161 6.09 -8.87 -20.37
C ASN A 161 7.45 -8.26 -20.76
N TYR A 162 8.32 -7.99 -19.78
CA TYR A 162 9.59 -7.29 -19.97
C TYR A 162 10.80 -8.10 -19.50
N ARG A 163 10.87 -9.37 -19.93
CA ARG A 163 11.93 -10.33 -19.54
C ARG A 163 13.36 -9.89 -19.88
N ASN A 164 13.52 -8.99 -20.86
CA ASN A 164 14.82 -8.48 -21.32
C ASN A 164 15.33 -7.25 -20.54
N ILE A 165 14.50 -6.65 -19.68
CA ILE A 165 14.98 -5.53 -18.88
C ILE A 165 15.79 -6.11 -17.71
N LYS A 166 17.12 -6.03 -17.77
CA LYS A 166 18.06 -6.31 -16.66
C LYS A 166 17.90 -5.31 -15.50
N SER A 167 16.68 -5.05 -15.03
CA SER A 167 16.33 -3.82 -14.29
C SER A 167 16.17 -3.97 -12.78
N SER A 168 16.92 -4.86 -12.13
CA SER A 168 17.17 -4.66 -10.71
C SER A 168 18.45 -5.35 -10.30
N GLU A 169 19.39 -4.55 -9.79
CA GLU A 169 20.61 -4.99 -9.12
C GLU A 169 20.29 -5.91 -7.94
N PHE A 170 19.05 -5.83 -7.43
CA PHE A 170 18.48 -6.74 -6.45
C PHE A 170 17.40 -7.65 -7.07
N GLN A 171 17.66 -8.96 -7.11
CA GLN A 171 16.67 -9.97 -7.48
C GLN A 171 16.04 -10.55 -6.23
N SER A 172 14.70 -10.52 -6.15
CA SER A 172 13.98 -11.21 -5.07
C SER A 172 14.31 -12.71 -5.10
N PRO A 173 14.71 -13.32 -3.96
CA PRO A 173 15.08 -14.72 -3.89
C PRO A 173 13.91 -15.67 -4.21
N PHE A 174 12.68 -15.25 -3.90
CA PHE A 174 11.46 -16.02 -4.19
C PHE A 174 10.79 -15.66 -5.54
N GLY A 175 11.26 -14.59 -6.20
CA GLY A 175 10.83 -14.22 -7.54
C GLY A 175 9.31 -14.16 -7.75
N ILE A 176 8.83 -14.77 -8.83
CA ILE A 176 7.41 -14.81 -9.22
C ILE A 176 6.59 -15.70 -8.28
N ALA A 177 7.19 -16.79 -7.76
CA ALA A 177 6.49 -17.72 -6.87
C ALA A 177 6.07 -17.02 -5.57
N GLY A 178 6.96 -16.23 -4.96
CA GLY A 178 6.64 -15.44 -3.77
C GLY A 178 5.52 -14.43 -4.03
N ALA A 179 5.55 -13.73 -5.18
CA ALA A 179 4.48 -12.80 -5.55
C ALA A 179 3.12 -13.49 -5.73
N PHE A 180 3.10 -14.71 -6.28
CA PHE A 180 1.88 -15.49 -6.42
C PHE A 180 1.33 -15.98 -5.07
N CYS A 181 2.21 -16.47 -4.18
CA CYS A 181 1.81 -16.85 -2.82
C CYS A 181 1.23 -15.65 -2.06
N SER A 182 1.90 -14.49 -2.12
CA SER A 182 1.39 -13.26 -1.49
C SER A 182 0.04 -12.83 -2.08
N LEU A 183 -0.13 -12.91 -3.41
CA LEU A 183 -1.41 -12.62 -4.05
C LEU A 183 -2.52 -13.54 -3.52
N LEU A 184 -2.25 -14.84 -3.39
CA LEU A 184 -3.23 -15.79 -2.87
C LEU A 184 -3.63 -15.49 -1.42
N ILE A 185 -2.67 -15.11 -0.57
CA ILE A 185 -2.93 -14.73 0.83
C ILE A 185 -3.83 -13.50 0.90
N TRP A 186 -3.53 -12.45 0.12
CA TRP A 186 -4.36 -11.24 0.09
C TRP A 186 -5.77 -11.51 -0.45
N LEU A 187 -5.90 -12.38 -1.45
CA LEU A 187 -7.22 -12.80 -1.95
C LEU A 187 -8.00 -13.62 -0.92
N LEU A 188 -7.33 -14.55 -0.24
CA LEU A 188 -7.96 -15.34 0.82
C LEU A 188 -8.43 -14.46 1.98
N MET A 189 -7.63 -13.45 2.36
CA MET A 189 -8.02 -12.44 3.35
C MET A 189 -9.27 -11.68 2.89
N ALA A 190 -9.30 -11.21 1.64
CA ALA A 190 -10.45 -10.50 1.10
C ALA A 190 -11.72 -11.39 1.10
N ILE A 191 -11.60 -12.65 0.69
CA ILE A 191 -12.72 -13.60 0.72
C ILE A 191 -13.19 -13.82 2.16
N SER A 192 -12.28 -14.03 3.10
CA SER A 192 -12.61 -14.23 4.52
C SER A 192 -13.38 -13.04 5.09
N LEU A 193 -13.00 -11.81 4.76
CA LEU A 193 -13.71 -10.61 5.20
C LEU A 193 -15.08 -10.48 4.55
N LEU A 194 -15.27 -10.97 3.32
CA LEU A 194 -16.55 -10.90 2.63
C LEU A 194 -17.54 -12.00 3.02
N THR A 195 -17.06 -13.19 3.42
CA THR A 195 -17.92 -14.36 3.64
C THR A 195 -18.02 -14.82 5.08
N ILE A 196 -16.98 -14.63 5.89
CA ILE A 196 -16.90 -15.15 7.27
C ILE A 196 -17.13 -14.03 8.30
N HIS A 197 -16.80 -12.78 7.95
CA HIS A 197 -17.01 -11.63 8.83
C HIS A 197 -18.50 -11.25 8.86
N ASP A 198 -19.16 -11.49 9.99
CA ASP A 198 -20.60 -11.29 10.18
C ASP A 198 -20.95 -9.84 10.54
N ASP A 199 -20.75 -8.94 9.57
CA ASP A 199 -21.04 -7.51 9.71
C ASP A 199 -22.29 -7.07 8.93
N GLY A 200 -23.05 -8.03 8.41
CA GLY A 200 -24.22 -7.78 7.55
C GLY A 200 -23.85 -7.17 6.19
N GLY A 201 -22.61 -7.33 5.73
CA GLY A 201 -22.12 -6.85 4.43
C GLY A 201 -21.82 -5.34 4.36
N LYS A 202 -21.85 -4.63 5.49
CA LYS A 202 -21.57 -3.18 5.55
C LYS A 202 -20.17 -2.83 5.02
N ASP A 203 -19.18 -3.64 5.35
CA ASP A 203 -17.79 -3.47 4.89
C ASP A 203 -17.67 -3.57 3.38
N ALA A 204 -18.37 -4.54 2.79
CA ALA A 204 -18.38 -4.77 1.35
C ALA A 204 -19.07 -3.62 0.61
N ILE A 205 -20.18 -3.11 1.15
CA ILE A 205 -20.89 -1.96 0.61
C ILE A 205 -20.02 -0.70 0.73
N GLY A 206 -19.40 -0.46 1.89
CA GLY A 206 -18.45 0.63 2.11
C GLY A 206 -17.30 0.59 1.11
N PHE A 207 -16.71 -0.59 0.92
CA PHE A 207 -15.61 -0.81 -0.01
C PHE A 207 -16.05 -0.56 -1.46
N GLY A 208 -17.20 -1.10 -1.85
CA GLY A 208 -17.80 -0.86 -3.16
C GLY A 208 -18.04 0.63 -3.43
N MET A 209 -18.58 1.36 -2.45
CA MET A 209 -18.79 2.82 -2.57
C MET A 209 -17.47 3.57 -2.76
N VAL A 210 -16.43 3.24 -1.99
CA VAL A 210 -15.10 3.87 -2.14
C VAL A 210 -14.51 3.56 -3.51
N VAL A 211 -14.57 2.31 -3.97
CA VAL A 211 -14.05 1.91 -5.28
C VAL A 211 -14.79 2.62 -6.41
N VAL A 212 -16.13 2.68 -6.36
CA VAL A 212 -16.92 3.38 -7.38
C VAL A 212 -16.62 4.87 -7.37
N LEU A 213 -16.57 5.51 -6.19
CA LEU A 213 -16.27 6.93 -6.07
C LEU A 213 -14.89 7.27 -6.65
N PHE A 214 -13.84 6.50 -6.31
CA PHE A 214 -12.51 6.70 -6.87
C PHE A 214 -12.43 6.37 -8.36
N THR A 215 -13.17 5.36 -8.83
CA THR A 215 -13.24 5.03 -10.26
C THR A 215 -13.91 6.16 -11.04
N VAL A 216 -15.05 6.67 -10.58
CA VAL A 216 -15.73 7.81 -11.21
C VAL A 216 -14.84 9.05 -11.16
N PHE A 217 -14.16 9.31 -10.04
CA PHE A 217 -13.23 10.42 -9.91
C PHE A 217 -12.06 10.33 -10.91
N THR A 218 -11.44 9.16 -11.03
CA THR A 218 -10.34 8.94 -11.99
C THR A 218 -10.83 9.02 -13.43
N LEU A 219 -12.01 8.49 -13.75
CA LEU A 219 -12.60 8.62 -15.09
C LEU A 219 -12.97 10.07 -15.42
N ALA A 220 -13.53 10.82 -14.47
CA ALA A 220 -13.85 12.23 -14.65
C ALA A 220 -12.59 13.09 -14.84
N THR A 221 -11.54 12.85 -14.05
CA THR A 221 -10.25 13.54 -14.23
C THR A 221 -9.59 13.21 -15.57
N LEU A 222 -9.63 11.95 -16.00
CA LEU A 222 -9.15 11.53 -17.32
C LEU A 222 -9.98 12.12 -18.47
N ALA A 223 -11.31 12.15 -18.35
CA ALA A 223 -12.19 12.75 -19.35
C ALA A 223 -11.94 14.26 -19.51
N ASN A 224 -11.61 14.94 -18.42
CA ASN A 224 -11.23 16.36 -18.43
C ASN A 224 -9.77 16.58 -18.90
N ALA A 225 -8.89 15.59 -18.74
CA ALA A 225 -7.51 15.63 -19.19
C ALA A 225 -7.40 15.22 -20.68
N LYS A 226 -7.66 16.16 -21.60
CA LYS A 226 -7.59 15.94 -23.08
C LYS A 226 -6.20 15.60 -23.67
N ARG A 227 -5.21 15.10 -22.92
CA ARG A 227 -3.90 14.71 -23.46
C ARG A 227 -3.16 13.75 -22.52
N PHE A 228 -2.74 12.60 -23.07
CA PHE A 228 -1.81 11.65 -22.45
C PHE A 228 -0.67 12.36 -21.72
N SER A 229 -0.33 11.87 -20.52
CA SER A 229 0.78 12.42 -19.74
C SER A 229 2.10 12.32 -20.54
N PRO A 230 3.00 13.32 -20.47
CA PRO A 230 4.31 13.25 -21.13
C PRO A 230 5.12 12.00 -20.74
N GLN A 231 4.91 11.47 -19.53
CA GLN A 231 5.52 10.22 -19.08
C GLN A 231 4.87 8.99 -19.73
N GLU A 232 3.54 8.94 -19.83
CA GLU A 232 2.83 7.88 -20.56
C GLU A 232 3.20 7.88 -22.03
N ASN A 233 3.36 9.06 -22.65
CA ASN A 233 3.77 9.15 -24.04
C ASN A 233 5.21 8.63 -24.23
N LYS A 234 6.13 8.89 -23.28
CA LYS A 234 7.50 8.34 -23.31
C LYS A 234 7.53 6.83 -23.08
N ILE A 235 6.73 6.31 -22.14
CA ILE A 235 6.66 4.87 -21.85
C ILE A 235 5.95 4.14 -22.99
N MET A 236 4.87 4.70 -23.55
CA MET A 236 4.17 4.16 -24.71
C MET A 236 5.05 4.22 -25.95
N LEU A 237 5.82 5.31 -26.17
CA LEU A 237 6.79 5.39 -27.25
C LEU A 237 7.92 4.38 -27.06
N ALA A 238 8.50 4.26 -25.86
CA ALA A 238 9.54 3.28 -25.56
C ALA A 238 9.04 1.83 -25.70
N ALA A 239 7.83 1.54 -25.21
CA ALA A 239 7.19 0.24 -25.36
C ALA A 239 6.85 -0.06 -26.83
N HIS A 240 6.39 0.94 -27.58
CA HIS A 240 6.12 0.82 -29.01
C HIS A 240 7.42 0.57 -29.80
N VAL A 241 8.48 1.34 -29.54
CA VAL A 241 9.81 1.15 -30.13
C VAL A 241 10.38 -0.23 -29.78
N THR A 242 10.22 -0.68 -28.54
CA THR A 242 10.66 -2.02 -28.12
C THR A 242 9.87 -3.12 -28.83
N LYS A 243 8.55 -2.97 -28.93
CA LYS A 243 7.66 -3.93 -29.64
C LYS A 243 7.92 -3.94 -31.15
N PHE A 244 8.26 -2.78 -31.73
CA PHE A 244 8.65 -2.63 -33.13
C PHE A 244 10.01 -3.28 -33.41
N ASN A 245 11.01 -3.07 -32.54
CA ASN A 245 12.32 -3.73 -32.65
C ASN A 245 12.23 -5.25 -32.50
N ILE A 246 11.36 -5.76 -31.61
CA ILE A 246 11.10 -7.21 -31.49
C ILE A 246 10.42 -7.78 -32.74
N LYS A 247 9.51 -7.03 -33.38
CA LYS A 247 8.90 -7.43 -34.66
C LYS A 247 9.90 -7.40 -35.82
N LYS A 248 10.78 -6.40 -35.86
CA LYS A 248 11.82 -6.27 -36.88
C LYS A 248 12.87 -7.37 -36.77
N GLY A 249 13.27 -7.76 -35.55
CA GLY A 249 14.15 -8.91 -35.31
C GLY A 249 13.51 -10.28 -35.54
N ARG A 250 12.20 -10.35 -35.83
CA ARG A 250 11.45 -11.57 -36.19
C ARG A 250 11.15 -11.67 -37.68
N GLN A 251 11.48 -10.67 -38.49
CA GLN A 251 11.44 -10.84 -39.95
C GLN A 251 12.67 -11.66 -40.35
N PRO A 252 12.50 -12.82 -41.00
CA PRO A 252 13.62 -13.53 -41.60
C PRO A 252 14.28 -12.58 -42.59
N THR A 253 15.60 -12.42 -42.47
CA THR A 253 16.42 -11.76 -43.50
C THR A 253 16.23 -12.56 -44.78
N THR A 254 15.34 -12.10 -45.67
CA THR A 254 15.26 -12.63 -47.03
C THR A 254 16.53 -12.18 -47.74
N THR A 255 17.57 -13.00 -47.67
CA THR A 255 18.76 -12.90 -48.50
C THR A 255 18.33 -13.10 -49.95
N THR A 256 18.21 -12.00 -50.69
CA THR A 256 18.26 -12.03 -52.16
C THR A 256 19.65 -12.53 -52.58
N PRO A 257 19.77 -13.59 -53.39
CA PRO A 257 21.03 -13.94 -54.03
C PRO A 257 21.38 -12.85 -55.05
N GLN A 258 22.58 -12.27 -54.94
CA GLN A 258 23.16 -11.50 -56.05
C GLN A 258 23.84 -12.47 -57.01
N GLU A 259 23.54 -12.30 -58.30
CA GLU A 259 24.21 -12.90 -59.46
C GLU A 259 25.73 -12.68 -59.47
#